data_AF-A0A0F9MCI8-F1
#
_entry.id   AF-A0A0F9MCI8-F1
#
_cell.length_a   1.000
_cell.length_b   1.000
_cell.length_c   1.000
_cell.angle_alpha   90.00
_cell.angle_beta   90.00
_cell.angle_gamma   90.00
#
_symmetry.space_group_name_H-M   'P 1'
#
loop_
_entity.id
_entity.type
_entity.pdbx_description
1 polymer ?
#
loop_
_entity_poly.entity_id
_entity_poly.type
_entity_poly.pdbx_seq_one_letter_code
_entity_poly.pdbx_strand_id
1 'polypeptide(L)'
;MAGGDVGVTHVAATSLKQAVEVSGGVAPGPGNASTSAIARVATNVANVLLLALNVGRIGATFQNNSTTNLFLKLGAVAAIGAGVESFTVRMVPNAYYEVPFGYTGIIDGIWDGADATGEVLVTELTV
;
A
#
# COMPACT_ATOMS: atom_id res chain seq x y z
N MET A 1 9.25 -32.79 61.18
CA MET A 1 8.37 -31.64 60.89
C MET A 1 9.30 -30.50 60.50
N ALA A 2 9.54 -30.32 59.21
CA ALA A 2 9.03 -29.20 58.40
C ALA A 2 9.57 -27.83 58.90
N GLY A 3 10.17 -26.96 58.10
CA GLY A 3 10.07 -26.83 56.65
C GLY A 3 11.41 -26.46 56.00
N GLY A 4 11.62 -26.99 54.81
CA GLY A 4 12.62 -26.47 53.88
C GLY A 4 12.10 -25.15 53.34
N ASP A 5 12.81 -24.08 53.64
CA ASP A 5 12.64 -22.83 52.91
C ASP A 5 13.20 -23.07 51.51
N VAL A 6 12.31 -23.12 50.51
CA VAL A 6 12.74 -23.17 49.11
C VAL A 6 13.28 -21.79 48.83
N GLY A 7 14.61 -21.66 48.89
CA GLY A 7 15.30 -20.44 48.49
C GLY A 7 14.95 -20.12 47.05
N VAL A 8 13.88 -19.34 46.85
CA VAL A 8 13.63 -18.67 45.59
C VAL A 8 14.79 -17.71 45.46
N THR A 9 15.77 -18.12 44.67
CA THR A 9 16.86 -17.25 44.29
C THR A 9 16.22 -16.19 43.41
N HIS A 10 15.74 -15.11 44.02
CA HIS A 10 15.48 -13.90 43.28
C HIS A 10 16.86 -13.46 42.80
N VAL A 11 17.16 -13.79 41.54
CA VAL A 11 18.31 -13.22 40.86
C VAL A 11 18.12 -11.72 41.00
N ALA A 12 18.90 -11.10 41.90
CA ALA A 12 18.94 -9.66 42.05
C ALA A 12 19.07 -9.09 40.65
N ALA A 13 18.29 -8.05 40.31
CA ALA A 13 18.31 -7.41 39.01
C ALA A 13 19.71 -6.85 38.73
N THR A 14 20.59 -7.75 38.32
CA THR A 14 21.87 -7.48 37.74
C THR A 14 21.45 -7.12 36.34
N SER A 15 21.36 -5.81 36.09
CA SER A 15 20.84 -5.21 34.86
C SER A 15 21.13 -6.13 33.69
N LEU A 16 20.10 -6.57 32.97
CA LEU A 16 20.27 -7.42 31.80
C LEU A 16 21.30 -6.72 30.87
N LYS A 17 22.56 -7.16 30.96
CA LYS A 17 23.61 -6.87 29.98
C LYS A 17 23.52 -7.86 28.82
N GLN A 18 22.38 -8.54 28.68
CA GLN A 18 22.12 -9.37 27.53
C GLN A 18 21.73 -8.43 26.41
N ALA A 19 22.74 -8.02 25.63
CA ALA A 19 22.48 -7.53 24.29
C ALA A 19 21.67 -8.62 23.60
N VAL A 20 20.38 -8.35 23.37
CA VAL A 20 19.61 -9.14 22.42
C VAL A 20 20.25 -8.82 21.08
N GLU A 21 21.03 -9.75 20.56
CA GLU A 21 21.57 -9.61 19.21
C GLU A 21 20.36 -9.52 18.28
N VAL A 22 20.18 -8.34 17.69
CA VAL A 22 19.27 -8.19 16.56
C VAL A 22 19.96 -8.92 15.42
N SER A 23 19.63 -10.20 15.24
CA SER A 23 20.19 -11.07 14.19
C SER A 23 19.81 -10.62 12.77
N GLY A 24 19.13 -9.48 12.61
CA GLY A 24 18.73 -8.91 11.33
C GLY A 24 19.30 -7.50 11.14
N GLY A 25 19.72 -7.18 9.91
CA GLY A 25 20.04 -5.79 9.56
C GLY A 25 18.81 -4.90 9.68
N VAL A 26 19.00 -3.66 10.13
CA VAL A 26 17.97 -2.63 9.97
C VAL A 26 17.87 -2.33 8.48
N ALA A 27 16.72 -2.59 7.87
CA ALA A 27 16.48 -2.16 6.51
C ALA A 27 16.60 -0.62 6.46
N PRO A 28 17.38 -0.05 5.51
CA PRO A 28 17.33 1.39 5.27
C PRO A 28 15.88 1.82 5.12
N GLY A 29 15.52 2.98 5.68
CA GLY A 29 14.23 3.59 5.38
C GLY A 29 14.03 3.74 3.87
N PRO A 30 12.79 3.92 3.39
CA PRO A 30 12.54 4.24 1.99
C PRO A 30 13.50 5.31 1.49
N GLY A 31 14.13 5.06 0.34
CA GLY A 31 14.89 6.09 -0.35
C GLY A 31 13.99 7.27 -0.72
N ASN A 32 14.57 8.46 -0.82
CA ASN A 32 13.84 9.62 -1.36
C ASN A 32 13.56 9.39 -2.85
N ALA A 33 12.36 9.75 -3.32
CA ALA A 33 12.09 9.81 -4.76
C ALA A 33 12.84 11.01 -5.37
N SER A 34 13.41 10.82 -6.56
CA SER A 34 14.07 11.88 -7.33
C SER A 34 13.48 12.04 -8.75
N THR A 35 12.69 11.06 -9.17
CA THR A 35 12.02 11.03 -10.47
C THR A 35 10.51 10.90 -10.29
N SER A 36 9.76 11.53 -11.20
CA SER A 36 8.29 11.51 -11.23
C SER A 36 7.81 11.33 -12.66
N ALA A 37 6.89 10.39 -12.87
CA ALA A 37 6.25 10.15 -14.15
C ALA A 37 4.73 10.21 -14.00
N ILE A 38 4.06 10.90 -14.92
CA ILE A 38 2.60 10.99 -14.96
C ILE A 38 2.08 10.17 -16.14
N ALA A 39 1.19 9.23 -15.86
CA ALA A 39 0.40 8.51 -16.85
C ALA A 39 -1.06 8.96 -16.79
N ARG A 40 -1.72 8.93 -17.94
CA ARG A 40 -3.15 9.23 -18.08
C ARG A 40 -3.85 7.99 -18.59
N VAL A 41 -4.87 7.52 -17.87
CA VAL A 41 -5.65 6.34 -18.26
C VAL A 41 -7.11 6.73 -18.35
N ALA A 42 -7.70 6.59 -19.55
CA ALA A 42 -9.11 6.88 -19.78
C ALA A 42 -10.01 5.96 -18.95
N THR A 43 -11.22 6.43 -18.64
CA THR A 43 -12.20 5.60 -17.91
C THR A 43 -12.48 4.28 -18.63
N ASN A 44 -12.69 3.22 -17.86
CA ASN A 44 -13.03 1.90 -18.38
C ASN A 44 -13.93 1.15 -17.40
N VAL A 45 -15.05 0.62 -17.91
CA VAL A 45 -16.00 -0.19 -17.13
C VAL A 45 -15.57 -1.66 -17.02
N ALA A 46 -14.43 -2.02 -17.61
CA ALA A 46 -13.70 -3.25 -17.36
C ALA A 46 -12.41 -2.96 -16.59
N ASN A 47 -11.86 -4.00 -15.97
CA ASN A 47 -10.57 -3.91 -15.29
C ASN A 47 -9.47 -3.41 -16.23
N VAL A 48 -8.68 -2.45 -15.75
CA VAL A 48 -7.48 -1.97 -16.43
C VAL A 48 -6.30 -1.94 -15.47
N LEU A 49 -5.12 -2.23 -16.01
CA LEU A 49 -3.85 -2.02 -15.33
C LEU A 49 -3.57 -0.51 -15.29
N LEU A 50 -3.47 0.07 -14.09
CA LEU A 50 -3.12 1.48 -13.93
C LEU A 50 -1.63 1.66 -13.61
N LEU A 51 -1.07 0.76 -12.81
CA LEU A 51 0.36 0.65 -12.59
C LEU A 51 0.80 -0.81 -12.56
N ALA A 52 1.85 -1.13 -13.31
CA ALA A 52 2.55 -2.40 -13.19
C ALA A 52 3.26 -2.52 -11.82
N LEU A 53 3.65 -3.75 -11.45
CA LEU A 53 4.58 -3.95 -10.35
C LEU A 53 5.89 -3.22 -10.68
N ASN A 54 6.35 -2.40 -9.74
CA ASN A 54 7.60 -1.66 -9.86
C ASN A 54 8.34 -1.67 -8.52
N VAL A 55 9.38 -2.49 -8.43
CA VAL A 55 10.22 -2.61 -7.24
C VAL A 55 10.96 -1.31 -6.88
N GLY A 56 11.10 -0.38 -7.83
CA GLY A 56 11.70 0.94 -7.62
C GLY A 56 10.70 2.02 -7.19
N ARG A 57 9.41 1.70 -7.07
CA ARG A 57 8.39 2.66 -6.62
C ARG A 57 8.63 3.04 -5.16
N ILE A 58 8.79 4.33 -4.93
CA ILE A 58 8.84 4.93 -3.58
C ILE A 58 7.43 5.36 -3.15
N GLY A 59 6.61 5.81 -4.09
CA GLY A 59 5.22 6.17 -3.86
C GLY A 59 4.45 6.34 -5.16
N ALA A 60 3.13 6.46 -5.08
CA ALA A 60 2.31 6.84 -6.21
C ALA A 60 1.03 7.53 -5.75
N THR A 61 0.46 8.34 -6.63
CA THR A 61 -0.79 9.05 -6.40
C THR A 61 -1.73 8.86 -7.58
N PHE A 62 -3.02 8.92 -7.29
CA PHE A 62 -4.10 8.80 -8.24
C PHE A 62 -5.04 9.99 -8.07
N GLN A 63 -5.32 10.69 -9.15
CA GLN A 63 -6.32 11.76 -9.20
C GLN A 63 -7.43 11.34 -10.16
N ASN A 64 -8.64 11.11 -9.65
CA ASN A 64 -9.78 10.73 -10.47
C ASN A 64 -10.35 11.96 -11.20
N ASN A 65 -9.79 12.30 -12.35
CA ASN A 65 -10.24 13.40 -13.20
C ASN A 65 -11.35 12.92 -14.16
N SER A 66 -12.43 12.39 -13.58
CA SER A 66 -13.61 11.94 -14.32
C SER A 66 -14.89 12.28 -13.56
N THR A 67 -16.02 12.08 -14.21
CA THR A 67 -17.36 12.22 -13.64
C THR A 67 -17.92 10.93 -13.02
N THR A 68 -17.17 9.82 -13.08
CA THR A 68 -17.57 8.50 -12.57
C THR A 68 -16.69 8.04 -11.42
N ASN A 69 -17.15 7.08 -10.60
CA ASN A 69 -16.35 6.61 -9.46
C ASN A 69 -15.30 5.61 -9.96
N LEU A 70 -14.05 5.82 -9.55
CA LEU A 70 -12.94 4.88 -9.78
C LEU A 70 -12.77 3.98 -8.57
N PHE A 71 -12.73 2.67 -8.78
CA PHE A 71 -12.45 1.66 -7.77
C PHE A 71 -11.04 1.13 -8.00
N LEU A 72 -10.12 1.49 -7.10
CA LEU A 72 -8.72 1.05 -7.16
C LEU A 72 -8.56 -0.23 -6.35
N LYS A 73 -7.82 -1.19 -6.89
CA LYS A 73 -7.33 -2.37 -6.19
C LYS A 73 -5.82 -2.33 -6.09
N LEU A 74 -5.30 -2.41 -4.86
CA LEU A 74 -3.90 -2.78 -4.65
C LEU A 74 -3.73 -4.28 -4.94
N GLY A 75 -3.56 -4.58 -6.22
CA GLY A 75 -3.42 -5.91 -6.80
C GLY A 75 -4.27 -6.08 -8.06
N ALA A 76 -4.17 -7.24 -8.71
CA ALA A 76 -5.09 -7.67 -9.77
C ALA A 76 -6.11 -8.67 -9.21
N VAL A 77 -7.34 -8.80 -9.71
CA VAL A 77 -8.09 -8.01 -10.70
C VAL A 77 -9.11 -7.14 -9.94
N ALA A 78 -9.26 -5.87 -10.31
CA ALA A 78 -10.30 -5.00 -9.77
C ALA A 78 -11.68 -5.43 -10.27
N ALA A 79 -12.66 -5.50 -9.38
CA ALA A 79 -14.02 -5.91 -9.73
C ALA A 79 -15.07 -5.16 -8.90
N ILE A 80 -16.15 -4.79 -9.58
CA ILE A 80 -17.38 -4.23 -9.01
C ILE A 80 -18.57 -4.94 -9.66
N GLY A 81 -19.63 -5.21 -8.88
CA GLY A 81 -20.82 -5.89 -9.37
C GLY A 81 -21.60 -6.56 -8.25
N ALA A 82 -22.78 -7.09 -8.59
CA ALA A 82 -23.64 -7.78 -7.63
C ALA A 82 -22.91 -9.01 -7.04
N GLY A 83 -22.57 -8.94 -5.76
CA GLY A 83 -21.92 -10.04 -5.02
C GLY A 83 -20.42 -10.21 -5.30
N VAL A 84 -19.81 -9.33 -6.11
CA VAL A 84 -18.36 -9.34 -6.39
C VAL A 84 -17.82 -7.94 -6.23
N GLU A 85 -17.13 -7.70 -5.11
CA GLU A 85 -16.42 -6.46 -4.83
C GLU A 85 -14.97 -6.81 -4.49
N SER A 86 -14.04 -6.37 -5.33
CA SER A 86 -12.61 -6.60 -5.19
C SER A 86 -11.88 -5.29 -5.50
N PHE A 87 -11.84 -4.41 -4.51
CA PHE A 87 -11.14 -3.14 -4.56
C PHE A 87 -10.66 -2.75 -3.16
N THR A 88 -9.70 -1.85 -3.08
CA THR A 88 -9.15 -1.29 -1.84
C THR A 88 -9.84 0.02 -1.48
N VAL A 89 -10.13 0.86 -2.46
CA VAL A 89 -10.74 2.17 -2.24
C VAL A 89 -11.64 2.57 -3.40
N ARG A 90 -12.76 3.24 -3.08
CA ARG A 90 -13.59 3.95 -4.05
C ARG A 90 -13.24 5.45 -4.03
N MET A 91 -12.80 5.95 -5.16
CA MET A 91 -12.52 7.36 -5.42
C MET A 91 -13.71 7.99 -6.14
N VAL A 92 -14.41 8.91 -5.47
CA VAL A 92 -15.45 9.72 -6.10
C VAL A 92 -14.86 10.67 -7.16
N PRO A 93 -15.68 11.31 -8.03
CA PRO A 93 -15.20 12.32 -8.96
C PRO A 93 -14.29 13.36 -8.28
N ASN A 94 -13.15 13.64 -8.90
CA ASN A 94 -12.11 14.56 -8.44
C ASN A 94 -11.42 14.20 -7.12
N ALA A 95 -11.62 12.97 -6.61
CA ALA A 95 -10.91 12.50 -5.43
C ALA A 95 -9.43 12.23 -5.72
N TYR A 96 -8.63 12.37 -4.66
CA TYR A 96 -7.20 12.06 -4.61
C TYR A 96 -6.99 10.80 -3.76
N TYR A 97 -6.06 9.94 -4.16
CA TYR A 97 -5.60 8.80 -3.37
C TYR A 97 -4.08 8.69 -3.43
N GLU A 98 -3.47 8.44 -2.29
CA GLU A 98 -2.05 8.16 -2.17
C GLU A 98 -1.85 6.68 -1.83
N VAL A 99 -0.95 6.02 -2.57
CA VAL A 99 -0.67 4.60 -2.39
C VAL A 99 -0.05 4.38 -1.01
N PRO A 100 -0.50 3.37 -0.25
CA PRO A 100 0.08 3.04 1.04
C PRO A 100 1.58 2.81 0.93
N PHE A 101 2.30 3.37 1.89
CA PHE A 101 3.74 3.35 1.92
C PHE A 101 4.30 1.92 1.75
N GLY A 102 5.26 1.76 0.84
CA GLY A 102 5.92 0.49 0.56
C GLY A 102 5.18 -0.45 -0.39
N TYR A 103 4.00 -0.08 -0.90
CA TYR A 103 3.31 -0.90 -1.90
C TYR A 103 3.89 -0.69 -3.31
N THR A 104 4.60 -1.70 -3.79
CA THR A 104 5.25 -1.74 -5.12
C THR A 104 4.54 -2.65 -6.12
N GLY A 105 3.46 -3.31 -5.70
CA GLY A 105 2.72 -4.27 -6.51
C GLY A 105 1.90 -3.62 -7.63
N ILE A 106 1.24 -4.50 -8.39
CA ILE A 106 0.26 -4.12 -9.42
C ILE A 106 -0.85 -3.28 -8.79
N ILE A 107 -1.32 -2.26 -9.50
CA ILE A 107 -2.54 -1.53 -9.15
C ILE A 107 -3.48 -1.56 -10.35
N ASP A 108 -4.62 -2.20 -10.16
CA ASP A 108 -5.69 -2.25 -11.15
C ASP A 108 -6.82 -1.28 -10.77
N GLY A 109 -7.57 -0.84 -11.77
CA GLY A 109 -8.73 0.03 -11.61
C GLY A 109 -9.90 -0.40 -12.47
N ILE A 110 -11.10 -0.02 -12.04
CA ILE A 110 -12.35 -0.15 -12.79
C ILE A 110 -13.26 1.04 -12.42
N TRP A 111 -14.01 1.55 -13.39
CA TRP A 111 -15.00 2.61 -13.17
C TRP A 111 -16.41 2.03 -13.16
N ASP A 112 -17.32 2.65 -12.40
CA ASP A 112 -18.75 2.30 -12.43
C ASP A 112 -19.53 2.91 -13.60
N GLY A 113 -18.85 3.69 -14.44
CA GLY A 113 -19.43 4.26 -15.64
C GLY A 113 -18.38 4.74 -16.63
N ALA A 114 -18.80 4.88 -17.88
CA ALA A 114 -17.98 5.47 -18.94
C ALA A 114 -18.08 7.00 -18.92
N ASP A 115 -16.94 7.66 -19.09
CA ASP A 115 -16.82 9.10 -19.30
C ASP A 115 -15.82 9.31 -20.45
N ALA A 116 -16.33 9.77 -21.60
CA ALA A 116 -15.55 9.90 -22.84
C ALA A 116 -14.38 10.90 -22.73
N THR A 117 -14.44 11.81 -21.76
CA THR A 117 -13.38 12.80 -21.49
C THR A 117 -12.68 12.57 -20.16
N GLY A 118 -13.18 11.61 -19.37
CA GLY A 118 -12.68 11.31 -18.04
C GLY A 118 -11.46 10.40 -18.06
N GLU A 119 -10.59 10.61 -17.10
CA GLU A 119 -9.35 9.86 -16.95
C GLU A 119 -8.92 9.83 -15.47
N VAL A 120 -7.99 8.94 -15.15
CA VAL A 120 -7.17 9.05 -13.93
C VAL A 120 -5.78 9.55 -14.30
N LEU A 121 -5.29 10.53 -13.55
CA LEU A 121 -3.90 10.94 -13.59
C LEU A 121 -3.17 10.15 -12.53
N VAL A 122 -2.22 9.33 -12.96
CA VAL A 122 -1.42 8.47 -12.11
C VAL A 122 -0.02 9.05 -12.05
N THR A 123 0.44 9.46 -10.86
CA THR A 123 1.82 9.89 -10.66
C THR A 123 2.58 8.78 -9.97
N GLU A 124 3.67 8.31 -10.56
CA GLU A 124 4.57 7.34 -9.93
C GLU A 124 5.90 8.02 -9.59
N LEU A 125 6.35 7.80 -8.35
CA LEU A 125 7.58 8.35 -7.80
C LEU A 125 8.62 7.24 -7.67
N THR A 126 9.77 7.43 -8.29
CA THR A 126 10.91 6.50 -8.27
C THR A 126 12.21 7.24 -7.90
N VAL A 127 13.28 6.50 -7.66
CA VAL A 127 14.62 7.07 -7.48
C VAL A 127 15.20 7.62 -8.78
#